data_AF-A0A2I7QFF3-F1
#
_entry.id   AF-A0A2I7QFF3-F1
#
_cell.length_a   1.000
_cell.length_b   1.000
_cell.length_c   1.000
_cell.angle_alpha   90.00
_cell.angle_beta   90.00
_cell.angle_gamma   90.00
#
_symmetry.space_group_name_H-M   'P 1'
#
loop_
_entity.id
_entity.type
_entity.pdbx_description
1 polymer ?
#
loop_
_entity_poly.entity_id
_entity_poly.type
_entity_poly.pdbx_seq_one_letter_code
_entity_poly.pdbx_strand_id
1 'polypeptide(L)'
;MTNVRALSRYRALREQQACRLMQADAAARDKARSAHEAAAAALAAAENDQTLGEQRYYCDLACTARVTIDVIYRGHDELARLGATVEGASRLADAASAALARCERELLRSTAEYRARFREVRKSRLLQGRLEDAVRSHMELIGELDAEEQSSIRYVNKPGGRSEWP
;
A
#
# COMPACT_ATOMS: atom_id res chain seq x y z
N MET A 1 23.16 25.71 0.11
CA MET A 1 22.79 24.60 1.03
C MET A 1 21.28 24.51 1.33
N THR A 2 20.53 25.62 1.34
CA THR A 2 19.07 25.66 1.61
C THR A 2 18.23 24.87 0.62
N ASN A 3 18.53 24.95 -0.69
CA ASN A 3 17.77 24.24 -1.73
C ASN A 3 17.88 22.70 -1.66
N VAL A 4 19.05 22.17 -1.28
CA VAL A 4 19.28 20.72 -1.13
C VAL A 4 18.47 20.17 0.05
N ARG A 5 18.42 20.91 1.17
CA ARG A 5 17.61 20.56 2.34
C ARG A 5 16.10 20.64 2.06
N ALA A 6 15.65 21.60 1.26
CA ALA A 6 14.25 21.69 0.85
C ALA A 6 13.82 20.50 -0.02
N LEU A 7 14.67 20.13 -0.99
CA LEU A 7 14.42 19.00 -1.89
C LEU A 7 14.38 17.66 -1.13
N SER A 8 15.31 17.45 -0.19
CA SER A 8 15.34 16.21 0.62
C SER A 8 14.11 16.09 1.52
N ARG A 9 13.68 17.19 2.15
CA ARG A 9 12.43 17.24 2.94
C ARG A 9 11.20 16.93 2.09
N TYR A 10 11.10 17.54 0.89
CA TYR A 10 9.99 17.27 -0.02
C TYR A 10 9.92 15.78 -0.42
N ARG A 11 11.05 15.17 -0.78
CA ARG A 11 11.10 13.74 -1.12
C ARG A 11 10.71 12.85 0.06
N ALA A 12 11.17 13.16 1.27
CA ALA A 12 10.80 12.43 2.48
C ALA A 12 9.29 12.52 2.78
N LEU A 13 8.68 13.69 2.59
CA LEU A 13 7.23 13.86 2.74
C LEU A 13 6.44 13.03 1.72
N ARG A 14 6.91 12.97 0.46
CA ARG A 14 6.29 12.14 -0.58
C ARG A 14 6.39 10.64 -0.28
N GLU A 15 7.52 10.18 0.23
CA GLU A 15 7.68 8.79 0.70
C GLU A 15 6.72 8.49 1.85
N GLN A 16 6.62 9.38 2.84
CA GLN A 16 5.70 9.22 3.96
C GLN A 16 4.24 9.17 3.50
N GLN A 17 3.85 10.04 2.56
CA GLN A 17 2.51 10.03 1.96
C GLN A 17 2.23 8.70 1.24
N ALA A 18 3.17 8.21 0.43
CA ALA A 18 3.03 6.93 -0.26
C ALA A 18 2.91 5.75 0.72
N CYS A 19 3.66 5.79 1.83
CA CYS A 19 3.56 4.78 2.89
C CYS A 19 2.17 4.77 3.55
N ARG A 20 1.64 5.95 3.89
CA ARG A 20 0.29 6.07 4.47
C ARG A 20 -0.80 5.59 3.50
N LEU A 21 -0.67 5.89 2.21
CA LEU A 21 -1.61 5.39 1.20
C LEU A 21 -1.58 3.87 1.09
N MET A 22 -0.38 3.27 1.03
CA MET A 22 -0.22 1.81 1.02
C MET A 22 -0.84 1.15 2.27
N GLN A 23 -0.68 1.75 3.45
CA GLN A 23 -1.31 1.27 4.68
C GLN A 23 -2.84 1.37 4.64
N ALA A 24 -3.37 2.47 4.10
CA ALA A 24 -4.81 2.65 3.93
C ALA A 24 -5.40 1.62 2.95
N ASP A 25 -4.72 1.37 1.83
CA ASP A 25 -5.14 0.38 0.84
C ASP A 25 -5.08 -1.05 1.40
N ALA A 26 -4.08 -1.35 2.24
CA ALA A 26 -4.00 -2.64 2.93
C ALA A 26 -5.19 -2.83 3.87
N ALA A 27 -5.53 -1.81 4.67
CA ALA A 27 -6.70 -1.85 5.54
C ALA A 27 -8.03 -1.94 4.75
N ALA A 28 -8.13 -1.28 3.59
CA ALA A 28 -9.29 -1.38 2.70
C ALA A 28 -9.42 -2.80 2.13
N ARG A 29 -8.31 -3.41 1.71
CA ARG A 29 -8.26 -4.79 1.22
C ARG A 29 -8.69 -5.80 2.28
N ASP A 30 -8.25 -5.63 3.53
CA ASP A 30 -8.66 -6.52 4.62
C ASP A 30 -10.16 -6.42 4.94
N LYS A 31 -10.74 -5.21 4.88
CA LYS A 31 -12.19 -5.01 4.99
C LYS A 31 -12.96 -5.60 3.82
N ALA A 32 -12.44 -5.45 2.60
CA ALA A 32 -13.07 -6.05 1.41
C ALA A 32 -13.04 -7.59 1.49
N ARG A 33 -11.96 -8.16 2.04
CA ARG A 33 -11.84 -9.59 2.27
C ARG A 33 -12.88 -10.10 3.26
N SER A 34 -13.05 -9.46 4.41
CA SER A 34 -14.06 -9.88 5.39
C SER A 34 -15.48 -9.77 4.83
N ALA A 35 -15.77 -8.73 4.04
CA ALA A 35 -17.05 -8.59 3.34
C ALA A 35 -17.27 -9.69 2.30
N HIS A 36 -16.24 -10.07 1.54
CA HIS A 36 -16.30 -11.18 0.59
C HIS A 36 -16.54 -12.53 1.28
N GLU A 37 -15.82 -12.80 2.39
CA GLU A 37 -16.02 -14.01 3.19
C GLU A 37 -17.45 -14.08 3.76
N ALA A 38 -17.99 -12.95 4.24
CA ALA A 38 -19.37 -12.88 4.72
C ALA A 38 -20.40 -13.09 3.60
N ALA A 39 -20.17 -12.53 2.41
CA ALA A 39 -21.04 -12.71 1.25
C ALA A 39 -21.03 -14.17 0.75
N ALA A 40 -19.87 -14.81 0.73
CA ALA A 40 -19.74 -16.22 0.39
C ALA A 40 -20.48 -17.13 1.39
N ALA A 41 -20.37 -16.83 2.69
CA ALA A 41 -21.11 -17.56 3.72
C ALA A 41 -22.63 -17.37 3.59
N ALA A 42 -23.09 -16.16 3.26
CA ALA A 42 -24.50 -15.87 3.03
C ALA A 42 -25.06 -16.59 1.79
N LEU A 43 -24.27 -16.66 0.71
CA LEU A 43 -24.65 -17.44 -0.49
C LEU A 43 -24.76 -18.93 -0.16
N ALA A 44 -23.78 -19.51 0.51
CA ALA A 44 -23.82 -20.92 0.90
C ALA A 44 -25.02 -21.25 1.81
N ALA A 45 -25.38 -20.33 2.72
CA ALA A 45 -26.57 -20.47 3.54
C ALA A 45 -27.86 -20.43 2.70
N ALA A 46 -27.96 -19.50 1.76
CA ALA A 46 -29.13 -19.39 0.89
C ALA A 46 -29.29 -20.63 -0.03
N GLU A 47 -28.19 -21.14 -0.59
CA GLU A 47 -28.19 -22.37 -1.40
C GLU A 47 -28.61 -23.60 -0.58
N ASN A 48 -28.16 -23.68 0.68
CA ASN A 48 -28.58 -24.74 1.59
C ASN A 48 -30.07 -24.65 1.95
N ASP A 49 -30.57 -23.44 2.23
CA ASP A 49 -31.99 -23.20 2.50
C ASP A 49 -32.86 -23.55 1.29
N GLN A 50 -32.42 -23.20 0.07
CA GLN A 50 -33.08 -23.61 -1.16
C GLN A 50 -33.12 -25.13 -1.30
N THR A 51 -31.98 -25.81 -1.11
CA THR A 51 -31.88 -27.27 -1.22
C THR A 51 -32.79 -27.98 -0.21
N LEU A 52 -32.81 -27.49 1.03
CA LEU A 52 -33.69 -28.02 2.08
C LEU A 52 -35.17 -27.76 1.76
N GLY A 53 -35.49 -26.58 1.23
CA GLY A 53 -36.85 -26.23 0.77
C GLY A 53 -37.33 -27.14 -0.36
N GLU A 54 -36.48 -27.40 -1.36
CA GLU A 54 -36.76 -28.32 -2.45
C GLU A 54 -36.99 -29.75 -1.95
N GLN A 55 -36.11 -30.25 -1.07
CA GLN A 55 -36.26 -31.58 -0.48
C GLN A 55 -37.57 -31.73 0.29
N ARG A 56 -37.92 -30.73 1.11
CA ARG A 56 -39.19 -30.73 1.87
C ARG A 56 -40.39 -30.71 0.92
N TYR A 57 -40.38 -29.83 -0.07
CA TYR A 57 -41.45 -29.71 -1.07
C TYR A 57 -41.71 -31.06 -1.78
N TYR A 58 -40.66 -31.69 -2.33
CA TYR A 58 -40.81 -32.98 -3.02
C TYR A 58 -41.18 -34.13 -2.08
N CYS A 59 -40.69 -34.12 -0.84
CA CYS A 59 -41.07 -35.10 0.18
C CYS A 59 -42.57 -34.98 0.52
N ASP A 60 -43.06 -33.76 0.76
CA ASP A 60 -44.47 -33.49 1.07
C ASP A 60 -45.40 -33.94 -0.07
N LEU A 61 -44.99 -33.66 -1.32
CA LEU A 61 -45.67 -34.15 -2.54
C LEU A 61 -45.74 -35.67 -2.64
N ALA A 62 -44.67 -36.38 -2.25
CA ALA A 62 -44.60 -37.84 -2.32
C ALA A 62 -45.34 -38.53 -1.17
N CYS A 63 -45.40 -37.89 0.01
CA CYS A 63 -45.93 -38.51 1.23
C CYS A 63 -47.42 -38.25 1.50
N THR A 64 -48.06 -37.28 0.83
CA THR A 64 -49.47 -36.95 1.09
C THR A 64 -50.44 -37.55 0.07
N ALA A 65 -51.37 -38.39 0.55
CA ALA A 65 -52.41 -39.01 -0.28
C ALA A 65 -53.49 -38.04 -0.81
N ARG A 66 -53.46 -36.76 -0.39
CA ARG A 66 -54.40 -35.69 -0.78
C ARG A 66 -53.70 -34.33 -0.88
N VAL A 67 -52.72 -34.20 -1.79
CA VAL A 67 -52.18 -32.89 -2.17
C VAL A 67 -53.29 -32.06 -2.82
N THR A 68 -53.56 -30.87 -2.28
CA THR A 68 -54.46 -29.91 -2.92
C THR A 68 -53.67 -28.97 -3.84
N ILE A 69 -54.36 -28.41 -4.83
CA ILE A 69 -53.79 -27.41 -5.74
C ILE A 69 -53.20 -26.22 -4.95
N ASP A 70 -53.85 -25.79 -3.87
CA ASP A 70 -53.36 -24.69 -3.02
C ASP A 70 -52.00 -24.99 -2.36
N VAL A 71 -51.76 -26.25 -1.95
CA VAL A 71 -50.48 -26.67 -1.36
C VAL A 71 -49.37 -26.62 -2.41
N ILE A 72 -49.68 -27.04 -3.64
CA ILE A 72 -48.73 -26.99 -4.77
C ILE A 72 -48.35 -25.53 -5.07
N TYR A 73 -49.32 -24.62 -5.16
CA TYR A 73 -49.03 -23.21 -5.41
C TYR A 73 -48.21 -22.57 -4.30
N ARG A 74 -48.52 -22.83 -3.02
CA ARG A 74 -47.73 -22.32 -1.90
C ARG A 74 -46.29 -22.83 -1.92
N GLY A 75 -46.10 -24.11 -2.23
CA GLY A 75 -44.76 -24.69 -2.35
C GLY A 75 -43.97 -24.06 -3.50
N HIS A 76 -44.59 -23.88 -4.67
CA HIS A 76 -43.94 -23.16 -5.77
C HIS A 76 -43.60 -21.71 -5.43
N ASP A 77 -44.48 -20.98 -4.73
CA ASP A 77 -44.21 -19.62 -4.28
C ASP A 77 -43.03 -19.58 -3.30
N GLU A 78 -42.93 -20.55 -2.39
CA GLU A 78 -41.82 -20.68 -1.45
C GLU A 78 -40.50 -20.98 -2.17
N LEU A 79 -40.49 -21.92 -3.13
CA LEU A 79 -39.32 -22.21 -3.96
C LEU A 79 -38.89 -20.99 -4.78
N ALA A 80 -39.85 -20.25 -5.35
CA ALA A 80 -39.56 -19.03 -6.08
C ALA A 80 -38.94 -17.95 -5.17
N ARG A 81 -39.41 -17.82 -3.92
CA ARG A 81 -38.79 -16.92 -2.94
C ARG A 81 -37.38 -17.37 -2.60
N LEU A 82 -37.16 -18.66 -2.33
CA LEU A 82 -35.82 -19.19 -2.03
C LEU A 82 -34.85 -18.96 -3.21
N GLY A 83 -35.28 -19.26 -4.44
CA GLY A 83 -34.50 -18.96 -5.65
C GLY A 83 -34.13 -17.48 -5.77
N ALA A 84 -35.07 -16.58 -5.51
CA ALA A 84 -34.80 -15.13 -5.51
C ALA A 84 -33.78 -14.72 -4.43
N THR A 85 -33.79 -15.38 -3.26
CA THR A 85 -32.78 -15.12 -2.21
C THR A 85 -31.39 -15.59 -2.62
N VAL A 86 -31.26 -16.74 -3.29
CA VAL A 86 -29.99 -17.25 -3.83
C VAL A 86 -29.46 -16.32 -4.91
N GLU A 87 -30.30 -15.88 -5.86
CA GLU A 87 -29.90 -14.90 -6.88
C GLU A 87 -29.47 -13.56 -6.28
N GLY A 88 -30.11 -13.12 -5.19
CA GLY A 88 -29.71 -11.94 -4.44
C GLY A 88 -28.33 -12.10 -3.79
N ALA A 89 -28.13 -13.21 -3.08
CA ALA A 89 -26.87 -13.52 -2.41
C ALA A 89 -25.72 -13.73 -3.40
N SER A 90 -25.99 -14.35 -4.55
CA SER A 90 -25.02 -14.56 -5.63
C SER A 90 -24.52 -13.23 -6.19
N ARG A 91 -25.43 -12.29 -6.49
CA ARG A 91 -25.06 -10.93 -6.93
C ARG A 91 -24.23 -10.18 -5.89
N LEU A 92 -24.52 -10.37 -4.59
CA LEU A 92 -23.73 -9.77 -3.51
C LEU A 92 -22.32 -10.38 -3.43
N ALA A 93 -22.19 -11.70 -3.58
CA ALA A 93 -20.90 -12.39 -3.61
C ALA A 93 -20.05 -11.92 -4.80
N ASP A 94 -20.64 -11.79 -5.99
CA ASP A 94 -19.97 -11.27 -7.18
C ASP A 94 -19.50 -9.82 -6.98
N ALA A 95 -20.36 -8.96 -6.42
CA ALA A 95 -20.02 -7.58 -6.14
C ALA A 95 -18.88 -7.46 -5.12
N ALA A 96 -18.91 -8.28 -4.06
CA ALA A 96 -17.86 -8.33 -3.04
C ALA A 96 -16.54 -8.86 -3.61
N SER A 97 -16.58 -9.88 -4.48
CA SER A 97 -15.41 -10.42 -5.18
C SER A 97 -14.78 -9.37 -6.10
N ALA A 98 -15.60 -8.67 -6.90
CA ALA A 98 -15.13 -7.58 -7.74
C ALA A 98 -14.53 -6.42 -6.91
N ALA A 99 -15.10 -6.11 -5.75
CA ALA A 99 -14.57 -5.10 -4.84
C ALA A 99 -13.21 -5.51 -4.25
N LEU A 100 -13.06 -6.76 -3.80
CA LEU A 100 -11.79 -7.30 -3.32
C LEU A 100 -10.71 -7.22 -4.41
N ALA A 101 -11.02 -7.66 -5.63
CA ALA A 101 -10.10 -7.61 -6.76
C ALA A 101 -9.69 -6.17 -7.15
N ARG A 102 -10.54 -5.16 -6.91
CA ARG A 102 -10.15 -3.74 -7.06
C ARG A 102 -9.18 -3.32 -5.95
N CYS A 103 -9.49 -3.61 -4.70
CA CYS A 103 -8.64 -3.25 -3.56
C CYS A 103 -7.24 -3.88 -3.66
N GLU A 104 -7.16 -5.13 -4.14
CA GLU A 104 -5.87 -5.81 -4.34
C GLU A 104 -5.03 -5.15 -5.44
N ARG A 105 -5.65 -4.72 -6.54
CA ARG A 105 -4.97 -3.97 -7.60
C ARG A 105 -4.47 -2.60 -7.11
N GLU A 106 -5.29 -1.90 -6.32
CA GLU A 106 -4.91 -0.61 -5.72
C GLU A 106 -3.75 -0.77 -4.74
N LEU A 107 -3.78 -1.78 -3.87
CA LEU A 107 -2.69 -2.10 -2.95
C LEU A 107 -1.38 -2.42 -3.69
N LEU A 108 -1.44 -3.19 -4.79
CA LEU A 108 -0.25 -3.46 -5.61
C LEU A 108 0.33 -2.16 -6.20
N ARG A 109 -0.55 -1.27 -6.69
CA ARG A 109 -0.15 0.02 -7.23
C ARG A 109 0.49 0.92 -6.18
N SER A 110 -0.12 1.09 -5.01
CA SER A 110 0.43 1.93 -3.94
C SER A 110 1.70 1.34 -3.32
N THR A 111 1.81 0.01 -3.23
CA THR A 111 3.05 -0.66 -2.82
C THR A 111 4.19 -0.40 -3.82
N ALA A 112 3.91 -0.45 -5.12
CA ALA A 112 4.90 -0.13 -6.16
C ALA A 112 5.34 1.34 -6.08
N GLU A 113 4.40 2.27 -5.89
CA GLU A 113 4.71 3.68 -5.71
C GLU A 113 5.56 3.92 -4.47
N TYR A 114 5.18 3.36 -3.32
CA TYR A 114 5.96 3.46 -2.09
C TYR A 114 7.40 2.95 -2.30
N ARG A 115 7.59 1.78 -2.92
CA ARG A 115 8.92 1.24 -3.23
C ARG A 115 9.73 2.17 -4.13
N ALA A 116 9.11 2.80 -5.13
CA ALA A 116 9.77 3.77 -5.99
C ALA A 116 10.22 5.01 -5.21
N ARG A 117 9.35 5.57 -4.36
CA ARG A 117 9.66 6.73 -3.50
C ARG A 117 10.74 6.43 -2.48
N PHE A 118 10.68 5.26 -1.84
CA PHE A 118 11.70 4.79 -0.91
C PHE A 118 13.09 4.75 -1.56
N ARG A 119 13.18 4.18 -2.78
CA ARG A 119 14.43 4.14 -3.55
C ARG A 119 14.93 5.55 -3.90
N GLU A 120 14.03 6.46 -4.27
CA GLU A 120 14.37 7.86 -4.56
C GLU A 120 14.96 8.57 -3.34
N VAL A 121 14.33 8.44 -2.18
CA VAL A 121 14.83 9.04 -0.92
C VAL A 121 16.17 8.43 -0.53
N ARG A 122 16.30 7.10 -0.59
CA ARG A 122 17.56 6.42 -0.28
C ARG A 122 18.71 6.88 -1.18
N LYS A 123 18.48 6.98 -2.49
CA LYS A 123 19.47 7.50 -3.45
C LYS A 123 19.83 8.95 -3.14
N SER A 124 18.83 9.77 -2.81
CA SER A 124 19.04 11.18 -2.47
C SER A 124 19.89 11.35 -1.22
N ARG A 125 19.64 10.56 -0.16
CA ARG A 125 20.46 10.58 1.06
C ARG A 125 21.90 10.18 0.80
N LEU A 126 22.12 9.14 -0.02
CA LEU A 126 23.47 8.71 -0.40
C LEU A 126 24.23 9.81 -1.15
N LEU A 127 23.59 10.45 -2.13
CA LEU A 127 24.19 11.55 -2.89
C LEU A 127 24.47 12.78 -2.00
N GLN A 128 23.58 13.06 -1.05
CA GLN A 128 23.80 14.14 -0.09
C GLN A 128 25.02 13.87 0.80
N GLY A 129 25.18 12.64 1.32
CA GLY A 129 26.37 12.26 2.09
C GLY A 129 27.66 12.43 1.30
N ARG A 130 27.69 11.95 0.05
CA ARG A 130 28.85 12.14 -0.84
C ARG A 130 29.19 13.61 -1.10
N LEU A 131 28.17 14.46 -1.24
CA LEU A 131 28.37 15.90 -1.42
C LEU A 131 28.95 16.54 -0.15
N GLU A 132 28.45 16.15 1.03
CA GLU A 132 28.96 16.65 2.31
C GLU A 132 30.42 16.24 2.54
N ASP A 133 30.79 15.00 2.19
CA ASP A 133 32.18 14.53 2.26
C ASP A 133 33.09 15.27 1.27
N ALA A 134 32.63 15.49 0.04
CA ALA A 134 33.38 16.24 -0.96
C ALA A 134 33.60 17.71 -0.56
N VAL A 135 32.59 18.36 0.01
CA VAL A 135 32.69 19.73 0.55
C VAL A 135 33.67 19.78 1.72
N ARG A 136 33.64 18.79 2.62
CA ARG A 136 34.59 18.73 3.74
C ARG A 136 36.02 18.60 3.26
N SER A 137 36.28 17.67 2.33
CA SER A 137 37.60 17.48 1.73
C SER A 137 38.10 18.74 1.02
N HIS A 138 37.23 19.47 0.31
CA HIS A 138 37.60 20.76 -0.29
C HIS A 138 37.94 21.82 0.76
N MET A 139 37.21 21.90 1.86
CA MET A 139 37.50 22.85 2.94
C MET A 139 38.81 22.53 3.66
N GLU A 140 39.14 21.24 3.82
CA GLU A 140 40.43 20.79 4.36
C GLU A 140 41.58 21.22 3.44
N LEU A 141 41.46 20.99 2.12
CA LEU A 141 42.43 21.44 1.11
C LEU A 141 42.63 22.96 1.11
N ILE A 142 41.54 23.75 1.22
CA ILE A 142 41.64 25.21 1.34
C ILE A 142 42.40 25.60 2.62
N GLY A 143 42.10 24.94 3.74
CA GLY A 143 42.80 25.19 5.01
C GLY A 143 44.30 24.84 4.96
N GLU A 144 44.67 23.78 4.26
CA GLU A 144 46.07 23.40 4.02
C GLU A 144 46.78 24.47 3.16
N LEU A 145 46.17 24.90 2.06
CA LEU A 145 46.71 25.95 1.19
C LEU A 145 46.88 27.29 1.93
N ASP A 146 45.87 27.70 2.71
CA ASP A 146 45.92 28.93 3.53
C ASP A 146 47.08 28.86 4.56
N ALA A 147 47.30 27.69 5.17
CA ALA A 147 48.38 27.48 6.12
C ALA A 147 49.77 27.56 5.44
N GLU A 148 49.91 26.96 4.26
CA GLU A 148 51.13 27.03 3.45
C GLU A 148 51.44 28.47 3.00
N GLU A 149 50.43 29.21 2.53
CA GLU A 149 50.58 30.61 2.13
C GLU A 149 51.01 31.48 3.32
N GLN A 150 50.37 31.35 4.47
CA GLN A 150 50.76 32.07 5.68
C GLN A 150 52.16 31.69 6.19
N SER A 151 52.58 30.44 6.00
CA SER A 151 53.94 30.00 6.34
C SER A 151 54.97 30.64 5.42
N SER A 152 54.67 30.75 4.13
CA SER A 152 55.51 31.40 3.11
C SER A 152 55.64 32.90 3.37
N ILE A 153 54.52 33.59 3.65
CA ILE A 153 54.51 35.02 4.01
C ILE A 153 55.34 35.26 5.28
N ARG A 154 55.24 34.39 6.29
CA ARG A 154 56.04 34.48 7.52
C ARG A 154 57.52 34.22 7.28
N TYR A 155 57.88 33.31 6.38
CA TYR A 155 59.26 33.03 6.02
C TYR A 155 59.91 34.22 5.30
N VAL A 156 59.19 34.82 4.33
CA VAL A 156 59.65 36.00 3.57
C VAL A 156 59.74 37.25 4.46
N ASN A 157 58.80 37.41 5.40
CA ASN A 157 58.77 38.55 6.33
C ASN A 157 59.55 38.32 7.64
N LYS A 158 60.42 37.29 7.71
CA LYS A 158 61.39 37.25 8.81
C LYS A 158 62.22 38.54 8.73
N PRO A 159 62.22 39.41 9.76
CA PRO A 159 63.10 40.56 9.76
C PRO A 159 64.51 40.00 9.60
N GLY A 160 65.25 40.49 8.60
CA GLY A 160 66.61 40.07 8.29
C GLY A 160 67.49 40.27 9.52
N GLY A 161 67.54 39.26 10.38
CA GLY A 161 68.65 39.02 11.26
C GLY A 161 69.82 38.73 10.34
N ARG A 162 70.79 39.63 10.33
CA ARG A 162 72.10 39.39 9.74
C ARG A 162 72.59 38.02 10.23
N SER A 163 72.61 37.05 9.35
CA SER A 163 73.43 35.87 9.51
C SER A 163 74.16 35.70 8.20
N GLU A 164 75.46 35.96 8.27
CA GLU A 164 76.45 35.58 7.28
C GLU A 164 76.17 34.15 6.83
N TRP A 165 76.12 33.98 5.51
CA TRP A 165 76.15 32.67 4.88
C TRP A 165 77.47 31.97 5.24
N PRO A 166 77.45 30.67 5.58
CA PRO A 166 78.51 29.76 5.14
C PRO A 166 78.40 29.47 3.64
#